data_AF-A0A0P1GJV5-F1
#
_entry.id   AF-A0A0P1GJV5-F1
#
_cell.length_a   1.000
_cell.length_b   1.000
_cell.length_c   1.000
_cell.angle_alpha   90.00
_cell.angle_beta   90.00
_cell.angle_gamma   90.00
#
_symmetry.space_group_name_H-M   'P 1'
#
loop_
_entity.id
_entity.type
_entity.pdbx_description
1 polymer ?
#
loop_
_entity_poly.entity_id
_entity_poly.type
_entity_poly.pdbx_seq_one_letter_code
_entity_poly.pdbx_strand_id
1 'polypeptide(L)'
;MQDLFALLSSPAFKGAMYNLAMVSLALGFGVVAVALTFYSRGRAPQAQTPQDARWILLMGTWRDSLTITLLYVAESFLYKFNDFHAIAEVMSSTPMTYPPLVTPILGFVLYVLIFTVAALRIIAITRWLREVGKPTPD
;
A
#
# COMPACT_ATOMS: atom_id res chain seq x y z
N MET A 1 18.31 -33.06 -11.66
CA MET A 1 18.99 -31.74 -11.54
C MET A 1 19.22 -31.08 -12.89
N GLN A 2 19.69 -31.79 -13.92
CA GLN A 2 19.85 -31.23 -15.27
C GLN A 2 18.55 -30.73 -15.88
N ASP A 3 17.43 -31.45 -15.73
CA ASP A 3 16.12 -31.03 -16.26
C ASP A 3 15.59 -29.75 -15.59
N LEU A 4 15.80 -29.61 -14.28
CA LEU A 4 15.45 -28.40 -13.53
C LEU A 4 16.27 -27.21 -14.02
N PHE A 5 17.58 -27.40 -14.21
CA PHE A 5 18.46 -26.35 -14.68
C PHE A 5 18.13 -25.92 -16.11
N ALA A 6 17.86 -26.90 -17.00
CA ALA A 6 17.41 -26.65 -18.36
C ALA A 6 16.10 -25.84 -18.39
N LEU A 7 15.14 -26.18 -17.52
CA LEU A 7 13.87 -25.47 -17.40
C LEU A 7 14.05 -24.03 -16.90
N LEU A 8 14.84 -23.82 -15.84
CA LEU A 8 15.14 -22.49 -15.29
C LEU A 8 15.93 -21.60 -16.26
N SER A 9 16.81 -22.19 -17.08
CA SER A 9 17.55 -21.49 -18.12
C SER A 9 16.75 -21.23 -19.40
N SER A 10 15.56 -21.81 -19.52
CA SER A 10 14.78 -21.74 -20.76
C SER A 10 14.30 -20.30 -21.03
N PRO A 11 14.35 -19.82 -22.28
CA PRO A 11 13.87 -18.49 -22.64
C PRO A 11 12.39 -18.27 -22.31
N ALA A 12 11.59 -19.33 -22.43
CA ALA A 12 10.16 -19.31 -22.10
C ALA A 12 9.93 -19.07 -20.60
N PHE A 13 10.69 -19.74 -19.73
CA PHE A 13 10.61 -19.54 -18.28
C PHE A 13 11.03 -18.12 -17.88
N LYS A 14 12.16 -17.64 -18.42
CA LYS A 14 12.64 -16.26 -18.18
C LYS A 14 11.62 -15.21 -18.62
N GLY A 15 11.01 -15.40 -19.79
CA GLY A 15 9.94 -14.53 -20.29
C GLY A 15 8.70 -14.55 -19.40
N ALA A 16 8.29 -15.73 -18.90
CA ALA A 16 7.18 -15.85 -17.96
C ALA A 16 7.45 -15.13 -16.63
N MET A 17 8.67 -15.27 -16.07
CA MET A 17 9.08 -14.57 -14.85
C MET A 17 9.11 -13.06 -15.05
N TYR A 18 9.63 -12.58 -16.17
CA TYR A 18 9.59 -11.14 -16.50
C TYR A 18 8.14 -10.61 -16.56
N ASN A 19 7.24 -11.34 -17.22
CA ASN A 19 5.83 -10.96 -17.31
C ASN A 19 5.16 -10.93 -15.92
N LEU A 20 5.43 -11.93 -15.06
CA LEU A 20 4.94 -11.93 -13.69
C LEU A 20 5.49 -10.77 -12.86
N ALA A 21 6.74 -10.38 -13.08
CA ALA A 21 7.32 -9.19 -12.45
C ALA A 21 6.52 -7.93 -12.86
N MET A 22 6.30 -7.73 -14.16
CA MET A 22 5.54 -6.57 -14.67
C MET A 22 4.10 -6.54 -14.17
N VAL A 23 3.42 -7.69 -14.14
CA VAL A 23 2.07 -7.82 -13.58
C VAL A 23 2.07 -7.47 -12.08
N SER A 24 3.05 -7.95 -11.32
CA SER A 24 3.18 -7.62 -9.89
C SER A 24 3.34 -6.11 -9.69
N LEU A 25 4.19 -5.47 -10.49
CA LEU A 25 4.37 -4.02 -10.43
C LEU A 25 3.08 -3.27 -10.76
N ALA A 26 2.37 -3.66 -11.82
CA ALA A 26 1.10 -3.07 -12.21
C ALA A 26 0.01 -3.25 -11.13
N LEU A 27 -0.07 -4.43 -10.52
CA LEU A 27 -0.98 -4.70 -9.40
C LEU A 27 -0.63 -3.84 -8.19
N GLY A 28 0.66 -3.67 -7.87
CA GLY A 28 1.12 -2.76 -6.81
C GLY A 28 0.59 -1.34 -7.01
N PHE A 29 0.76 -0.76 -8.20
CA PHE A 29 0.20 0.55 -8.53
C PHE A 29 -1.34 0.59 -8.46
N GLY A 30 -2.01 -0.45 -8.97
CA GLY A 30 -3.46 -0.56 -8.92
C GLY A 30 -3.99 -0.55 -7.49
N VAL A 31 -3.35 -1.28 -6.58
CA VAL A 31 -3.71 -1.32 -5.15
C VAL A 31 -3.49 0.05 -4.49
N VAL A 32 -2.41 0.76 -4.81
CA VAL A 32 -2.19 2.13 -4.31
C VAL A 32 -3.28 3.09 -4.79
N ALA A 33 -3.66 3.02 -6.08
CA ALA A 33 -4.73 3.86 -6.62
C ALA A 33 -6.07 3.59 -5.90
N VAL A 34 -6.39 2.31 -5.65
CA VAL A 34 -7.55 1.92 -4.84
C VAL A 34 -7.44 2.48 -3.42
N ALA A 35 -6.31 2.33 -2.75
CA ALA A 35 -6.10 2.85 -1.39
C ALA A 35 -6.34 4.37 -1.30
N LEU A 36 -5.86 5.14 -2.28
CA LEU A 36 -6.01 6.60 -2.34
C LEU A 36 -7.44 7.05 -2.66
N THR A 37 -8.15 6.33 -3.54
CA THR A 37 -9.55 6.66 -3.87
C THR A 37 -10.49 6.50 -2.69
N PHE A 38 -10.27 5.49 -1.84
CA PHE A 38 -11.05 5.31 -0.61
C PHE A 38 -10.62 6.25 0.51
N TYR A 39 -9.37 6.75 0.51
CA TYR A 39 -8.88 7.65 1.54
C TYR A 39 -9.59 9.03 1.53
N SER A 40 -9.95 9.57 0.36
CA SER A 40 -10.55 10.92 0.25
C SER A 40 -12.03 10.99 0.64
N ARG A 41 -12.78 9.88 0.54
CA ARG A 41 -14.23 9.84 0.77
C ARG A 41 -14.54 9.42 2.21
N GLY A 42 -14.88 10.36 3.10
CA GLY A 42 -15.45 10.00 4.41
C GLY A 42 -15.17 10.90 5.62
N ARG A 43 -14.31 11.93 5.52
CA ARG A 43 -14.09 12.88 6.64
C ARG A 43 -15.07 14.06 6.67
N ALA A 44 -16.15 14.00 5.89
CA ALA A 44 -17.22 14.99 5.91
C ALA A 44 -18.55 14.29 6.19
N PRO A 45 -18.92 14.21 7.48
CA PRO A 45 -20.15 14.88 7.89
C PRO A 45 -19.92 15.77 9.12
N GLN A 46 -20.56 16.94 9.15
CA GLN A 46 -20.80 17.66 10.40
C GLN A 46 -21.63 16.74 11.30
N ALA A 47 -21.02 16.18 12.34
CA ALA A 47 -21.72 15.35 13.30
C ALA A 47 -22.82 16.19 13.97
N GLN A 48 -24.08 15.81 13.78
CA GLN A 48 -25.21 16.49 14.39
C GLN A 48 -25.43 16.03 15.83
N THR A 49 -25.00 14.81 16.19
CA THR A 49 -25.08 14.28 17.54
C THR A 49 -23.73 13.70 18.03
N PRO A 50 -23.51 13.63 19.37
CA PRO A 50 -22.33 12.98 19.94
C PRO A 50 -22.22 11.48 19.59
N GLN A 51 -23.35 10.82 19.33
CA GLN A 51 -23.40 9.41 18.94
C GLN A 51 -22.94 9.22 17.49
N ASP A 52 -23.31 10.13 16.58
CA ASP A 52 -22.84 10.12 15.19
C ASP A 52 -21.32 10.35 15.13
N ALA A 53 -20.80 11.24 15.98
CA ALA A 53 -19.35 11.49 16.07
C ALA A 53 -18.55 10.22 16.42
N ARG A 54 -19.08 9.35 17.29
CA ARG A 54 -18.45 8.06 17.64
C ARG A 54 -18.41 7.10 16.45
N TRP A 55 -19.51 6.98 15.71
CA TRP A 55 -19.59 6.11 14.54
C TRP A 55 -18.73 6.62 13.38
N ILE A 56 -18.69 7.92 13.15
CA ILE A 56 -17.81 8.55 12.15
C ILE A 56 -16.34 8.26 12.47
N LEU A 57 -15.94 8.37 13.74
CA LEU A 57 -14.58 8.06 14.16
C LEU A 57 -14.26 6.57 13.98
N LEU A 58 -15.17 5.67 14.37
CA LEU A 58 -14.98 4.22 14.22
C LEU A 58 -14.85 3.81 12.76
N MET A 59 -15.72 4.32 11.88
CA MET A 59 -15.66 4.07 10.45
C MET A 59 -14.42 4.69 9.80
N GLY A 60 -14.03 5.91 10.20
CA GLY A 60 -12.78 6.53 9.77
C GLY A 60 -11.55 5.71 10.16
N THR A 61 -11.54 5.18 11.38
CA THR A 61 -10.46 4.33 11.93
C THR A 61 -10.37 2.98 11.21
N TRP A 62 -11.52 2.36 10.94
CA TRP A 62 -11.60 1.10 10.19
C TRP A 62 -11.09 1.28 8.76
N ARG A 63 -11.51 2.37 8.10
CA ARG A 63 -11.05 2.74 6.76
C ARG A 63 -9.55 3.02 6.72
N ASP A 64 -9.02 3.80 7.66
CA ASP A 64 -7.58 4.11 7.74
C ASP A 64 -6.77 2.81 7.94
N SER A 65 -7.30 1.83 8.69
CA SER A 65 -6.70 0.49 8.81
C SER A 65 -6.71 -0.28 7.49
N LEU A 66 -7.82 -0.25 6.75
CA LEU A 66 -7.93 -0.88 5.43
C LEU A 66 -6.96 -0.23 4.42
N THR A 67 -6.84 1.10 4.41
CA THR A 67 -5.87 1.82 3.58
C THR A 67 -4.44 1.38 3.89
N ILE A 68 -4.06 1.30 5.17
CA ILE A 68 -2.73 0.81 5.57
C ILE A 68 -2.51 -0.63 5.08
N THR A 69 -3.48 -1.52 5.26
CA THR A 69 -3.39 -2.91 4.76
C THR A 69 -3.18 -2.95 3.24
N LEU A 70 -3.92 -2.15 2.47
CA LEU A 70 -3.73 -2.08 1.02
C LEU A 70 -2.32 -1.58 0.65
N LEU A 71 -1.79 -0.59 1.37
CA LEU A 71 -0.43 -0.11 1.12
C LEU A 71 0.64 -1.19 1.41
N TYR A 72 0.46 -2.01 2.45
CA TYR A 72 1.33 -3.18 2.71
C TYR A 72 1.19 -4.28 1.65
N VAL A 73 -0.01 -4.47 1.10
CA VAL A 73 -0.22 -5.37 -0.04
C VAL A 73 0.52 -4.85 -1.28
N ALA A 74 0.47 -3.55 -1.55
CA ALA A 74 1.24 -2.94 -2.64
C ALA A 74 2.75 -3.11 -2.46
N GLU A 75 3.25 -2.99 -1.22
CA GLU A 75 4.65 -3.25 -0.89
C GLU A 75 5.02 -4.72 -1.15
N SER A 76 4.14 -5.65 -0.79
CA SER A 76 4.35 -7.08 -1.06
C SER A 76 4.45 -7.38 -2.55
N PHE A 77 3.63 -6.72 -3.38
CA PHE A 77 3.73 -6.81 -4.84
C PHE A 77 5.04 -6.22 -5.38
N LEU A 78 5.55 -5.14 -4.78
CA LEU A 78 6.83 -4.56 -5.14
C LEU A 78 8.01 -5.50 -4.83
N TYR A 79 7.96 -6.22 -3.70
CA TYR A 79 8.94 -7.27 -3.41
C TYR A 79 8.85 -8.42 -4.43
N LYS A 80 7.64 -8.84 -4.79
CA LYS A 80 7.45 -9.89 -5.80
C LYS A 80 7.93 -9.49 -7.19
N PHE A 81 7.76 -8.22 -7.55
CA PHE A 81 8.39 -7.67 -8.75
C PHE A 81 9.91 -7.87 -8.73
N ASN A 82 10.59 -7.54 -7.62
CA ASN A 82 12.03 -7.72 -7.50
C ASN A 82 12.43 -9.21 -7.55
N ASP A 83 11.73 -10.10 -6.84
CA ASP A 83 11.97 -11.54 -6.85
C ASP A 83 11.89 -12.12 -8.26
N PHE A 84 10.79 -11.85 -8.98
CA PHE A 84 10.56 -12.37 -10.32
C PHE A 84 11.54 -11.77 -11.34
N HIS A 85 11.87 -10.49 -11.21
CA HIS A 85 12.83 -9.84 -12.09
C HIS A 85 14.27 -10.36 -11.89
N ALA A 86 14.65 -10.67 -10.64
CA ALA A 86 15.93 -11.30 -10.34
C ALA A 86 16.05 -12.69 -10.99
N ILE A 87 14.98 -13.50 -10.93
CA ILE A 87 14.93 -14.84 -11.54
C ILE A 87 14.92 -14.76 -13.08
N ALA A 88 14.29 -13.74 -13.65
CA ALA A 88 14.24 -13.59 -15.11
C ALA A 88 15.63 -13.36 -15.74
N GLU A 89 16.60 -12.82 -14.98
CA GLU A 89 17.94 -12.44 -15.45
C GLU A 89 17.92 -11.53 -16.71
N VAL A 90 16.80 -10.87 -16.97
CA VAL A 90 16.65 -9.94 -18.09
C VAL A 90 17.21 -8.58 -17.64
N MET A 91 18.20 -8.05 -18.35
CA MET A 91 18.61 -6.65 -18.13
C MET A 91 17.42 -5.74 -18.47
N SER A 92 17.00 -4.92 -17.53
CA SER A 92 15.98 -3.91 -17.77
C SER A 92 16.46 -2.98 -18.89
N SER A 93 15.69 -2.84 -19.96
CA SER A 93 15.99 -1.93 -21.06
C SER A 93 15.76 -0.46 -20.70
N THR A 94 15.08 -0.18 -19.59
CA THR A 94 14.74 1.18 -19.15
C THR A 94 15.05 1.41 -17.66
N PRO A 95 15.50 2.62 -17.26
CA PRO A 95 15.74 2.95 -15.86
C PRO A 95 14.49 2.82 -14.97
N MET A 96 13.30 3.06 -15.55
CA MET A 96 12.01 2.99 -14.85
C MET A 96 11.58 1.56 -14.47
N THR A 97 12.20 0.54 -15.04
CA THR A 97 11.94 -0.87 -14.71
C THR A 97 13.13 -1.54 -14.04
N TYR A 98 14.17 -0.78 -13.69
CA TYR A 98 15.38 -1.31 -13.06
C TYR A 98 15.15 -1.57 -11.56
N PRO A 99 15.09 -2.84 -11.10
CA PRO A 99 14.68 -3.16 -9.73
C PRO A 99 15.52 -2.47 -8.62
N PRO A 100 16.86 -2.37 -8.74
CA PRO A 100 17.68 -1.70 -7.72
C PRO A 100 17.37 -0.22 -7.52
N LEU A 101 16.69 0.44 -8.47
CA LEU A 101 16.20 1.81 -8.30
C LEU A 101 14.72 1.83 -7.91
N VAL A 102 13.88 1.06 -8.60
CA VAL A 102 12.43 1.09 -8.44
C VAL A 102 12.00 0.62 -7.05
N THR A 103 12.53 -0.51 -6.58
CA THR A 103 12.15 -1.12 -5.30
C THR A 103 12.45 -0.22 -4.09
N PRO A 104 13.66 0.34 -3.90
CA PRO A 104 13.92 1.20 -2.74
C PRO A 104 13.14 2.52 -2.80
N ILE A 105 12.99 3.13 -3.98
CA ILE A 105 12.27 4.41 -4.13
C ILE A 105 10.78 4.20 -3.85
N LEU A 106 10.13 3.23 -4.49
CA LEU A 106 8.71 2.97 -4.27
C LEU A 106 8.45 2.42 -2.86
N GLY A 107 9.34 1.60 -2.32
CA GLY A 107 9.25 1.11 -0.94
C GLY A 107 9.29 2.26 0.07
N PHE A 108 10.22 3.21 -0.11
CA PHE A 108 10.26 4.42 0.71
C PHE A 108 8.97 5.23 0.60
N VAL A 109 8.45 5.45 -0.61
CA VAL A 109 7.17 6.16 -0.81
C VAL A 109 6.02 5.46 -0.11
N LEU A 110 5.93 4.12 -0.21
CA LEU A 110 4.89 3.34 0.47
C LEU A 110 4.99 3.47 1.99
N TYR A 111 6.19 3.42 2.57
CA TYR A 111 6.39 3.63 4.00
C TYR A 111 6.00 5.03 4.45
N VAL A 112 6.34 6.06 3.67
CA VAL A 112 5.93 7.44 3.95
C VAL A 112 4.41 7.56 3.94
N LEU A 113 3.73 6.93 2.97
CA LEU A 113 2.26 6.92 2.91
C LEU A 113 1.64 6.18 4.11
N ILE A 114 2.15 5.01 4.46
CA ILE A 114 1.69 4.23 5.63
C ILE A 114 1.85 5.05 6.91
N PHE A 115 3.03 5.64 7.11
CA PHE A 115 3.31 6.49 8.26
C PHE A 115 2.38 7.69 8.32
N THR A 116 2.13 8.34 7.18
CA THR A 116 1.23 9.51 7.09
C THR A 116 -0.20 9.14 7.50
N VAL A 117 -0.74 8.02 7.00
CA VAL A 117 -2.09 7.56 7.36
C VAL A 117 -2.16 7.21 8.85
N ALA A 118 -1.15 6.52 9.37
CA ALA A 118 -1.07 6.17 10.80
C ALA A 118 -0.99 7.42 11.70
N ALA A 119 -0.16 8.40 11.34
CA ALA A 119 -0.04 9.65 12.08
C ALA A 119 -1.36 10.44 12.09
N LEU A 120 -2.03 10.55 10.93
CA LEU A 120 -3.32 11.23 10.82
C LEU A 120 -4.41 10.53 11.66
N ARG A 121 -4.37 9.19 11.74
CA ARG A 121 -5.25 8.41 12.62
C ARG A 121 -5.00 8.72 14.09
N ILE A 122 -3.74 8.74 14.53
CA ILE A 122 -3.38 9.07 15.92
C ILE A 122 -3.87 10.48 16.27
N ILE A 123 -3.61 11.46 15.41
CA ILE A 123 -4.06 12.85 15.61
C ILE A 123 -5.59 12.93 15.75
N ALA A 124 -6.34 12.23 14.89
CA ALA A 124 -7.80 12.21 14.95
C ALA A 124 -8.32 11.62 16.27
N ILE A 125 -7.76 10.49 16.71
CA ILE A 125 -8.13 9.85 17.98
C ILE A 125 -7.76 10.77 19.17
N THR A 126 -6.57 11.36 19.17
CA THR A 126 -6.14 12.28 20.24
C THR A 126 -7.03 13.51 20.34
N ARG A 127 -7.44 14.10 19.22
CA ARG A 127 -8.37 15.23 19.19
C ARG A 127 -9.73 14.84 19.78
N TRP A 128 -10.28 13.71 19.35
CA TRP A 128 -11.55 13.22 19.86
C TRP A 128 -11.52 12.93 21.37
N LEU A 129 -10.45 12.30 21.89
CA LEU A 129 -10.29 12.06 23.33
C LEU A 129 -10.26 13.36 24.15
N ARG A 130 -9.64 14.43 23.63
CA ARG A 130 -9.62 15.74 24.28
C ARG A 130 -10.99 16.40 24.30
N GLU A 131 -11.82 16.18 23.28
CA GLU A 131 -13.17 16.74 23.20
C GLU A 131 -14.14 16.02 24.14
N VAL A 132 -14.03 14.69 24.26
CA VAL A 132 -14.84 13.88 25.19
C VAL A 132 -14.51 14.18 26.66
N GLY A 133 -13.28 14.57 26.97
CA GLY A 133 -12.84 14.90 28.33
C GLY A 133 -13.22 16.29 28.84
N LYS A 134 -13.87 17.14 28.04
CA LYS A 134 -14.34 18.45 28.51
C LYS A 134 -15.61 18.27 29.36
N PRO A 135 -15.64 18.79 30.60
CA PRO A 135 -16.87 18.77 31.40
C PRO A 135 -17.95 19.55 30.65
N THR A 136 -19.14 18.95 30.54
CA THR A 136 -20.34 19.65 30.11
C THR A 136 -20.61 20.79 31.09
N PRO A 137 -20.79 22.04 30.62
CA PRO A 137 -21.28 23.09 31.49
C PRO A 137 -22.71 22.72 31.91
N ASP A 138 -22.89 22.51 33.21
CA ASP A 138 -24.20 22.36 33.86
C ASP A 138 -25.03 23.65 33.74
#